data_AF-A0A7T9HH68-F1
#
_entry.id   AF-A0A7T9HH68-F1
#
_cell.length_a   1.000
_cell.length_b   1.000
_cell.length_c   1.000
_cell.angle_alpha   90.00
_cell.angle_beta   90.00
_cell.angle_gamma   90.00
#
_symmetry.space_group_name_H-M   'P 1'
#
loop_
_entity.id
_entity.type
_entity.pdbx_description
1 polymer ?
#
loop_
_entity_poly.entity_id
_entity_poly.type
_entity_poly.pdbx_seq_one_letter_code
_entity_poly.pdbx_strand_id
1 'polypeptide(L)'
;MNRYVISQDSSAGDLEPLGMAVHELLNRLPITARSRDNPGIRIESGTVVDREYSGPVLEEVLAGNHIVRKTPSSGVYKGVPVVVSPIRDNQGNAIGAIGVVDITGIFDLATLMEHQSAILKQVCGKDPCPLPTERVDAKR
;
A
#
# COMPACT_ATOMS: atom_id res chain seq x y z
N MET A 1 -17.35 18.83 18.52
CA MET A 1 -16.37 18.24 17.58
C MET A 1 -16.65 16.74 17.52
N ASN A 2 -16.85 16.20 16.32
CA ASN A 2 -17.01 14.75 16.15
C ASN A 2 -15.63 14.11 16.22
N ARG A 3 -15.48 13.06 17.04
CA ARG A 3 -14.23 12.32 17.20
C ARG A 3 -14.34 11.03 16.40
N TYR A 4 -13.47 10.86 15.42
CA TYR A 4 -13.27 9.59 14.71
C TYR A 4 -12.07 8.86 15.33
N VAL A 5 -12.24 7.59 15.64
CA VAL A 5 -11.20 6.74 16.25
C VAL A 5 -11.09 5.47 15.44
N ILE A 6 -9.85 5.09 15.12
CA ILE A 6 -9.52 3.77 14.59
C ILE A 6 -8.91 2.96 15.73
N SER A 7 -9.47 1.78 15.97
CA SER A 7 -9.12 0.85 17.03
C SER A 7 -9.15 -0.59 16.50
N GLN A 8 -8.69 -1.53 17.33
CA GLN A 8 -8.66 -2.95 16.97
C GLN A 8 -10.04 -3.56 16.72
N ASP A 9 -11.09 -2.93 17.24
CA ASP A 9 -12.50 -3.29 17.10
C ASP A 9 -13.28 -2.34 16.19
N SER A 10 -12.62 -1.45 15.44
CA SER A 10 -13.30 -0.57 14.50
C SER A 10 -14.18 -1.33 13.52
N SER A 11 -15.40 -0.83 13.33
CA SER A 11 -16.36 -1.36 12.38
C SER A 11 -16.02 -0.91 10.95
N ALA A 12 -16.71 -1.51 9.98
CA ALA A 12 -16.68 -1.05 8.60
C ALA A 12 -16.99 0.46 8.45
N GLY A 13 -17.93 0.99 9.24
CA GLY A 13 -18.32 2.39 9.20
C GLY A 13 -17.23 3.34 9.73
N ASP A 14 -16.39 2.88 10.65
CA ASP A 14 -15.26 3.68 11.16
C ASP A 14 -14.13 3.77 10.14
N LEU A 15 -13.95 2.71 9.34
CA LEU A 15 -12.91 2.63 8.30
C LEU A 15 -13.32 3.30 7.00
N GLU A 16 -14.62 3.39 6.71
CA GLU A 16 -15.16 3.87 5.43
C GLU A 16 -14.69 5.27 5.04
N PRO A 17 -14.75 6.32 5.89
CA PRO A 17 -14.30 7.66 5.51
C PRO A 17 -12.83 7.69 5.10
N LEU A 18 -11.98 6.94 5.81
CA LEU A 18 -10.55 6.84 5.49
C LEU A 18 -10.34 6.03 4.20
N GLY A 19 -11.02 4.89 4.06
CA GLY A 19 -10.93 4.05 2.87
C GLY A 19 -11.36 4.78 1.60
N MET A 20 -12.43 5.59 1.68
CA MET A 20 -12.91 6.42 0.58
C MET A 20 -11.91 7.50 0.19
N ALA A 21 -11.28 8.15 1.18
CA ALA A 21 -10.22 9.13 0.91
C ALA A 21 -9.01 8.49 0.21
N VAL A 22 -8.57 7.31 0.66
CA VAL A 22 -7.46 6.57 0.03
C VAL A 22 -7.83 6.11 -1.38
N HIS A 23 -9.07 5.66 -1.60
CA HIS A 23 -9.57 5.27 -2.90
C HIS A 23 -9.45 6.41 -3.92
N GLU A 24 -9.91 7.62 -3.56
CA GLU A 24 -9.80 8.78 -4.45
C GLU A 24 -8.33 9.22 -4.66
N LEU A 25 -7.50 9.19 -3.61
CA LEU A 25 -6.06 9.51 -3.72
C LEU A 25 -5.32 8.58 -4.68
N LEU A 26 -5.71 7.30 -4.73
CA LEU A 26 -5.09 6.27 -5.56
C LEU A 26 -5.83 6.10 -6.90
N ASN A 27 -6.35 7.19 -7.46
CA ASN A 27 -7.02 7.21 -8.76
C ASN A 27 -8.12 6.13 -8.89
N ARG A 28 -8.89 5.95 -7.81
CA ARG A 28 -10.00 5.00 -7.72
C ARG A 28 -9.61 3.53 -7.87
N LEU A 29 -8.39 3.17 -7.49
CA LEU A 29 -8.01 1.76 -7.32
C LEU A 29 -8.81 1.09 -6.20
N PRO A 30 -9.15 -0.20 -6.31
CA PRO A 30 -9.86 -0.92 -5.25
C PRO A 30 -9.11 -0.89 -3.93
N ILE A 31 -9.82 -0.52 -2.86
CA ILE A 31 -9.28 -0.47 -1.49
C ILE A 31 -9.98 -1.49 -0.63
N THR A 32 -9.21 -2.17 0.22
CA THR A 32 -9.73 -3.02 1.27
C THR A 32 -9.18 -2.57 2.61
N ALA A 33 -9.95 -2.69 3.66
CA ALA A 33 -9.45 -2.49 5.01
C ALA A 33 -10.21 -3.36 5.99
N ARG A 34 -9.59 -3.70 7.12
CA ARG A 34 -10.28 -4.28 8.28
C ARG A 34 -9.57 -3.92 9.56
N SER A 35 -10.29 -3.98 10.67
CA SER A 35 -9.68 -3.96 12.00
C SER A 35 -9.23 -5.37 12.37
N ARG A 36 -8.52 -5.50 13.49
CA ARG A 36 -8.03 -6.79 13.97
C ARG A 36 -9.20 -7.71 14.31
N ASP A 37 -10.17 -7.19 15.06
CA ASP A 37 -11.21 -7.97 15.71
C ASP A 37 -12.52 -7.99 14.92
N ASN A 38 -12.71 -7.05 13.99
CA ASN A 38 -13.91 -7.00 13.14
C ASN A 38 -13.58 -7.07 11.64
N PRO A 39 -14.48 -7.67 10.83
CA PRO A 39 -14.45 -7.52 9.38
C PRO A 39 -14.51 -6.05 8.98
N GLY A 40 -14.05 -5.74 7.77
CA GLY A 40 -14.03 -4.37 7.29
C GLY A 40 -14.67 -4.20 5.92
N ILE A 41 -14.05 -3.38 5.10
CA ILE A 41 -14.64 -2.84 3.89
C ILE A 41 -13.87 -3.26 2.65
N ARG A 42 -14.60 -3.40 1.55
CA ARG A 42 -14.08 -3.37 0.18
C ARG A 42 -14.74 -2.23 -0.56
N ILE A 43 -13.94 -1.33 -1.08
CA ILE A 43 -14.35 -0.15 -1.84
C ILE A 43 -13.94 -0.32 -3.29
N GLU A 44 -14.91 -0.18 -4.17
CA GLU A 44 -14.72 -0.24 -5.62
C GLU A 44 -15.61 0.82 -6.28
N SER A 45 -15.08 1.48 -7.31
CA SER A 45 -15.81 2.47 -8.11
C SER A 45 -16.53 3.55 -7.28
N GLY A 46 -15.89 4.03 -6.21
CA GLY A 46 -16.43 5.06 -5.32
C GLY A 46 -17.56 4.59 -4.39
N THR A 47 -17.73 3.28 -4.21
CA THR A 47 -18.77 2.72 -3.34
C THR A 47 -18.24 1.58 -2.47
N VAL A 48 -18.81 1.42 -1.28
CA VAL A 48 -18.53 0.24 -0.43
C VAL A 48 -19.34 -0.93 -0.97
N VAL A 49 -18.66 -1.89 -1.59
CA VAL A 49 -19.28 -3.08 -2.21
C VAL A 49 -19.35 -4.28 -1.26
N ASP A 50 -18.62 -4.22 -0.14
CA ASP A 50 -18.66 -5.21 0.93
C ASP A 50 -18.33 -4.54 2.27
N ARG A 51 -19.12 -4.83 3.31
CA ARG A 51 -18.97 -4.30 4.68
C ARG A 51 -18.62 -5.37 5.71
N GLU A 52 -18.47 -6.62 5.28
CA GLU A 52 -18.01 -7.74 6.10
C GLU A 52 -16.75 -8.37 5.50
N TYR A 53 -15.94 -7.54 4.83
CA TYR A 53 -14.81 -8.02 4.04
C TYR A 53 -13.66 -8.50 4.93
N SER A 54 -13.13 -9.67 4.57
CA SER A 54 -11.80 -10.13 4.95
C SER A 54 -11.08 -10.68 3.71
N GLY A 55 -9.75 -10.73 3.78
CA GLY A 55 -8.92 -11.28 2.73
C GLY A 55 -7.65 -11.92 3.29
N PRO A 56 -7.10 -12.96 2.62
CA PRO A 56 -5.96 -13.70 3.14
C PRO A 56 -4.72 -12.82 3.38
N VAL A 57 -4.52 -11.77 2.59
CA VAL A 57 -3.39 -10.85 2.74
C VAL A 57 -3.62 -9.85 3.88
N LEU A 58 -4.87 -9.44 4.14
CA LEU A 58 -5.19 -8.60 5.31
C LEU A 58 -4.91 -9.36 6.61
N GLU A 59 -5.34 -10.63 6.68
CA GLU A 59 -5.09 -11.50 7.83
C GLU A 59 -3.60 -11.75 8.06
N GLU A 60 -2.85 -12.03 6.99
CA GLU A 60 -1.41 -12.19 7.05
C GLU A 60 -0.69 -10.94 7.56
N VAL A 61 -1.08 -9.76 7.09
CA VAL A 61 -0.52 -8.48 7.56
C VAL A 61 -0.87 -8.23 9.04
N LEU A 62 -2.08 -8.55 9.47
CA LEU A 62 -2.48 -8.43 10.88
C LEU A 62 -1.68 -9.39 11.79
N ALA A 63 -1.39 -10.59 11.30
CA ALA A 63 -0.62 -11.59 12.04
C ALA A 63 0.87 -11.26 12.06
N GLY A 64 1.43 -10.85 10.92
CA GLY A 64 2.86 -10.58 10.76
C GLY A 64 3.28 -9.15 11.12
N ASN A 65 2.33 -8.22 11.22
CA ASN A 65 2.55 -6.80 11.48
C ASN A 65 3.65 -6.18 10.59
N HIS A 66 3.65 -6.47 9.30
CA HIS A 66 4.55 -5.88 8.31
C HIS A 66 3.83 -5.68 6.98
N ILE A 67 4.40 -4.85 6.10
CA ILE A 67 3.83 -4.62 4.77
C ILE A 67 4.02 -5.87 3.93
N VAL A 68 2.96 -6.34 3.27
CA VAL A 68 3.00 -7.48 2.35
C VAL A 68 2.67 -7.00 0.94
N ARG A 69 3.51 -7.41 -0.02
CA ARG A 69 3.32 -7.18 -1.45
C ARG A 69 3.32 -8.53 -2.15
N LYS A 70 2.16 -9.00 -2.61
CA LYS A 70 2.08 -10.31 -3.27
C LYS A 70 0.84 -10.44 -4.13
N THR A 71 0.82 -11.49 -4.95
CA THR A 71 -0.37 -11.96 -5.65
C THR A 71 -0.99 -13.10 -4.83
N PRO A 72 -2.19 -12.92 -4.26
CA PRO A 72 -2.81 -13.95 -3.44
C PRO A 72 -3.30 -15.12 -4.31
N SER A 73 -3.20 -16.33 -3.77
CA SER A 73 -3.66 -17.56 -4.43
C SER A 73 -5.14 -17.87 -4.16
N SER A 74 -5.80 -17.12 -3.28
CA SER A 74 -7.20 -17.27 -2.87
C SER A 74 -7.85 -15.92 -2.53
N GLY A 75 -9.16 -15.93 -2.27
CA GLY A 75 -9.95 -14.72 -1.99
C GLY A 75 -10.40 -13.99 -3.26
N VAL A 76 -11.06 -12.84 -3.07
CA VAL A 76 -11.66 -12.03 -4.15
C VAL A 76 -10.61 -11.57 -5.17
N TYR A 77 -9.44 -11.14 -4.72
CA TYR A 77 -8.36 -10.63 -5.58
C TYR A 77 -7.34 -11.72 -5.98
N LYS A 78 -7.77 -12.99 -6.01
CA LYS A 78 -6.92 -14.10 -6.44
C LYS A 78 -6.30 -13.80 -7.81
N GLY A 79 -4.98 -13.95 -7.92
CA GLY A 79 -4.25 -13.73 -9.17
C GLY A 79 -4.00 -12.26 -9.53
N VAL A 80 -4.43 -11.32 -8.69
CA VAL A 80 -4.19 -9.88 -8.89
C VAL A 80 -3.19 -9.37 -7.84
N PRO A 81 -2.13 -8.63 -8.22
CA PRO A 81 -1.19 -8.07 -7.25
C PRO A 81 -1.87 -7.14 -6.24
N VAL A 82 -1.50 -7.28 -4.97
CA VAL A 82 -1.97 -6.39 -3.91
C VAL A 82 -0.81 -5.93 -3.02
N VAL A 83 -0.97 -4.73 -2.45
CA VAL A 83 -0.08 -4.16 -1.44
C VAL A 83 -0.91 -3.87 -0.21
N VAL A 84 -0.51 -4.43 0.94
CA VAL A 84 -1.25 -4.31 2.20
C VAL A 84 -0.32 -3.88 3.31
N SER A 85 -0.73 -2.88 4.08
CA SER A 85 0.02 -2.31 5.21
C SER A 85 -0.76 -2.45 6.51
N PRO A 86 -0.08 -2.74 7.65
CA PRO A 86 -0.73 -2.70 8.94
C PRO A 86 -1.04 -1.27 9.34
N ILE A 87 -2.18 -1.07 9.99
CA ILE A 87 -2.50 0.13 10.78
C ILE A 87 -2.01 -0.16 12.19
N ARG A 88 -1.09 0.66 12.69
CA ARG A 88 -0.44 0.45 13.99
C ARG A 88 -0.87 1.46 15.03
N ASP A 89 -0.98 1.01 16.27
CA ASP A 89 -1.13 1.90 17.42
C ASP A 89 0.20 2.58 17.80
N ASN A 90 0.17 3.38 18.87
CA ASN A 90 1.36 4.07 19.40
C ASN A 90 2.42 3.13 20.00
N GLN A 91 2.09 1.88 20.28
CA GLN A 91 3.01 0.84 20.73
C GLN A 91 3.57 0.01 19.57
N GLY A 92 3.08 0.25 18.35
CA GLY A 92 3.48 -0.46 17.14
C GLY A 92 2.69 -1.75 16.89
N ASN A 93 1.63 -2.05 17.64
CA ASN A 93 0.80 -3.24 17.43
C ASN A 93 -0.11 -3.05 16.22
N ALA A 94 -0.29 -4.10 15.41
CA ALA A 94 -1.24 -4.08 14.30
C ALA A 94 -2.69 -4.15 14.83
N ILE A 95 -3.39 -3.01 14.80
CA ILE A 95 -4.80 -2.87 15.16
C ILE A 95 -5.73 -2.95 13.95
N GLY A 96 -5.18 -2.89 12.74
CA GLY A 96 -5.94 -3.01 11.50
C GLY A 96 -5.00 -3.28 10.32
N ALA A 97 -5.57 -3.48 9.15
CA ALA A 97 -4.84 -3.57 7.89
C ALA A 97 -5.61 -2.83 6.80
N ILE A 98 -4.88 -2.18 5.90
CA ILE A 98 -5.42 -1.51 4.71
C ILE A 98 -4.60 -1.94 3.50
N GLY A 99 -5.29 -2.23 2.40
CA GLY A 99 -4.71 -2.73 1.18
C GLY A 99 -5.26 -2.05 -0.06
N VAL A 100 -4.42 -1.93 -1.07
CA VAL A 100 -4.79 -1.51 -2.41
C VAL A 100 -4.51 -2.63 -3.40
N VAL A 101 -5.40 -2.78 -4.37
CA VAL A 101 -5.22 -3.70 -5.49
C VAL A 101 -4.47 -2.97 -6.59
N ASP A 102 -3.31 -3.49 -6.98
CA ASP A 102 -2.52 -2.95 -8.07
C ASP A 102 -2.82 -3.69 -9.37
N ILE A 103 -3.81 -3.19 -10.10
CA ILE A 103 -4.14 -3.71 -11.44
C ILE A 103 -3.11 -3.21 -12.47
N THR A 104 -2.41 -2.12 -12.17
CA THR A 104 -1.58 -1.36 -13.11
C THR A 104 -0.10 -1.74 -13.10
N GLY A 105 0.36 -2.47 -12.08
CA GLY A 105 1.79 -2.76 -11.86
C GLY A 105 2.60 -1.54 -11.43
N ILE A 106 1.94 -0.44 -11.04
CA ILE A 106 2.60 0.83 -10.67
C ILE A 106 3.47 0.64 -9.43
N PHE A 107 3.02 -0.14 -8.44
CA PHE A 107 3.80 -0.37 -7.23
C PHE A 107 5.00 -1.27 -7.48
N ASP A 108 4.92 -2.17 -8.47
CA ASP A 108 6.07 -2.99 -8.90
C ASP A 108 7.10 -2.13 -9.65
N LEU A 109 6.65 -1.26 -10.56
CA LEU A 109 7.49 -0.29 -11.26
C LEU A 109 8.19 0.70 -10.32
N ALA A 110 7.48 1.24 -9.33
CA ALA A 110 8.07 2.12 -8.32
C ALA A 110 9.17 1.41 -7.52
N THR A 111 8.93 0.15 -7.14
CA THR A 111 9.92 -0.70 -6.46
C THR A 111 11.15 -0.92 -7.34
N LEU A 112 10.96 -1.18 -8.64
CA LEU A 112 12.05 -1.34 -9.60
C LEU A 112 12.93 -0.07 -9.71
N MET A 113 12.32 1.12 -9.70
CA MET A 113 13.04 2.40 -9.77
C MET A 113 13.85 2.71 -8.51
N GLU A 114 13.33 2.34 -7.33
CA GLU A 114 14.08 2.43 -6.07
C GLU A 114 15.33 1.53 -6.10
N HIS A 115 15.18 0.30 -6.58
CA HIS A 115 16.31 -0.61 -6.74
C HIS A 115 17.32 -0.13 -7.79
N GLN A 116 16.88 0.47 -8.90
CA GLN A 116 17.81 1.02 -9.89
C GLN A 116 18.64 2.18 -9.33
N SER A 117 18.06 3.02 -8.47
CA SER A 117 18.78 4.09 -7.78
C SER A 117 19.83 3.54 -6.80
N ALA A 118 19.51 2.44 -6.10
CA ALA A 118 20.46 1.75 -5.23
C ALA A 118 21.59 1.08 -6.03
N ILE A 119 21.27 0.43 -7.16
CA ILE A 119 22.26 -0.18 -8.06
C ILE A 119 23.17 0.89 -8.67
N LEU A 120 22.62 2.02 -9.11
CA LEU A 120 23.41 3.14 -9.63
C LEU A 120 24.38 3.69 -8.57
N LYS A 121 23.95 3.83 -7.30
CA LYS A 121 24.85 4.19 -6.19
C LYS A 121 25.96 3.16 -5.97
N GLN A 122 25.63 1.87 -6.05
CA GLN A 122 26.58 0.79 -5.82
C GLN A 122 27.62 0.66 -6.95
N VAL A 123 27.27 1.04 -8.18
CA VAL A 123 28.15 1.01 -9.35
C VAL A 123 28.95 2.32 -9.53
N CYS A 124 28.37 3.50 -9.23
CA CYS A 124 29.07 4.80 -9.39
C CYS A 124 30.10 5.10 -8.29
N GLY A 125 29.98 4.53 -7.09
CA GLY A 125 31.00 4.62 -6.03
C GLY A 125 31.36 6.02 -5.46
N LYS A 126 30.91 7.14 -6.04
CA LYS A 126 31.06 8.52 -5.52
C LYS A 126 29.95 9.44 -6.04
N ASP A 127 29.43 10.28 -5.14
CA ASP A 127 28.61 11.45 -5.49
C ASP A 127 29.50 12.58 -6.05
N PRO A 128 29.12 13.27 -7.14
CA PRO A 128 27.98 13.03 -8.04
C PRO A 128 28.36 12.14 -9.25
N CYS A 129 27.42 11.32 -9.74
CA CYS A 129 27.53 10.64 -11.05
C CYS A 129 27.46 11.69 -12.18
N PRO A 130 28.40 11.71 -13.15
CA PRO A 130 28.33 12.63 -14.27
C PRO A 130 27.22 12.18 -15.24
N LEU A 131 26.27 13.07 -15.53
CA LEU A 131 25.34 12.90 -16.64
C LEU A 131 26.09 13.02 -17.98
N PRO A 132 25.74 12.28 -19.05
CA PRO A 132 26.47 12.27 -20.32
C PRO A 132 26.44 13.58 -21.14
N THR A 133 26.02 14.71 -20.58
CA THR A 133 25.87 15.98 -21.29
C THR A 133 26.92 17.05 -20.96
N GLU A 134 27.88 16.79 -20.07
CA GLU A 134 29.00 17.72 -19.81
C GLU A 134 30.30 17.31 -20.52
N ARG A 135 30.21 17.05 -21.83
CA ARG A 135 31.36 17.17 -22.74
C ARG A 135 31.04 18.21 -23.80
N VAL A 136 31.03 19.46 -23.38
CA VAL A 136 31.16 20.61 -24.29
C VAL A 136 32.48 21.29 -23.97
N ASP A 137 33.42 21.10 -24.89
CA ASP A 137 34.66 21.82 -25.20
C ASP A 137 35.29 22.77 -24.15
N ALA A 138 36.54 22.47 -23.79
CA ALA A 138 37.54 23.50 -23.50
C ALA A 138 38.90 23.11 -24.10
N LYS A 139 39.27 23.85 -25.16
CA LYS A 139 40.56 23.90 -25.83
C LYS A 139 41.75 23.97 -24.85
N ARG A 140 42.82 23.21 -25.12
CA ARG A 140 44.12 23.78 -25.55
C ARG A 140 45.03 22.71 -26.15
#